data_AF-A0A392P1A1-F1
#
_entry.id   AF-A0A392P1A1-F1
#
_cell.length_a   1.000
_cell.length_b   1.000
_cell.length_c   1.000
_cell.angle_alpha   90.00
_cell.angle_beta   90.00
_cell.angle_gamma   90.00
#
_symmetry.space_group_name_H-M   'P 1'
#
loop_
_entity.id
_entity.type
_entity.pdbx_description
1 polymer ?
#
loop_
_entity_poly.entity_id
_entity_poly.type
_entity_poly.pdbx_seq_one_letter_code
_entity_poly.pdbx_strand_id
1 'polypeptide(L)'
;MDFDVKFSYASHKAVDEYNEAKALGVNTVPVLVGPVSYLLLSKPAKGVEKSFSLLSLIDKILPVYKEVVAELKAAGATWIQFDEPTLVKDLDA
;
A
#
# COMPACT_ATOMS: atom_id res chain seq x y z
N MET A 1 -13.05 -7.19 1.17
CA MET A 1 -12.05 -8.11 0.60
C MET A 1 -12.41 -9.53 0.97
N ASP A 2 -12.12 -10.46 0.10
CA ASP A 2 -12.30 -11.90 0.28
C ASP A 2 -11.01 -12.61 -0.16
N PHE A 3 -11.02 -13.94 -0.19
CA PHE A 3 -9.88 -14.73 -0.62
C PHE A 3 -9.67 -14.72 -2.14
N ASP A 4 -10.68 -14.37 -2.94
CA ASP A 4 -10.62 -14.38 -4.40
C ASP A 4 -10.08 -13.09 -4.99
N VAL A 5 -9.98 -12.03 -4.19
CA VAL A 5 -9.42 -10.74 -4.62
C VAL A 5 -8.02 -10.95 -5.23
N LYS A 6 -7.87 -10.48 -6.47
CA LYS A 6 -6.60 -10.45 -7.19
C LYS A 6 -6.05 -9.03 -7.13
N PHE A 7 -5.07 -8.83 -6.26
CA PHE A 7 -4.34 -7.57 -6.24
C PHE A 7 -3.49 -7.44 -7.50
N SER A 8 -3.52 -6.27 -8.11
CA SER A 8 -2.67 -5.91 -9.23
C SER A 8 -2.32 -4.43 -9.14
N TYR A 9 -1.20 -4.06 -9.74
CA TYR A 9 -0.78 -2.67 -9.81
C TYR A 9 -1.59 -1.93 -10.90
N ALA A 10 -2.76 -1.44 -10.50
CA ALA A 10 -3.75 -0.85 -11.42
C ALA A 10 -3.75 0.69 -11.44
N SER A 11 -2.89 1.35 -10.66
CA SER A 11 -2.84 2.82 -10.56
C SER A 11 -1.42 3.31 -10.27
N HIS A 12 -0.89 4.18 -11.13
CA HIS A 12 0.48 4.69 -11.05
C HIS A 12 0.58 6.09 -10.42
N LYS A 13 -0.50 6.56 -9.76
CA LYS A 13 -0.62 7.92 -9.22
C LYS A 13 0.61 8.40 -8.46
N ALA A 14 1.16 7.56 -7.57
CA ALA A 14 2.30 7.95 -6.74
C ALA A 14 3.57 8.24 -7.57
N VAL A 15 3.81 7.44 -8.62
CA VAL A 15 4.95 7.62 -9.52
C VAL A 15 4.71 8.80 -10.46
N ASP A 16 3.49 8.95 -10.96
CA ASP A 16 3.11 10.07 -11.84
C ASP A 16 3.27 11.41 -11.12
N GLU A 17 2.77 11.55 -9.88
CA GLU A 17 2.90 12.77 -9.07
C GLU A 17 4.36 13.05 -8.66
N TYR A 18 5.14 12.00 -8.37
CA TYR A 18 6.56 12.17 -8.10
C TYR A 18 7.30 12.73 -9.33
N ASN A 19 7.03 12.17 -10.52
CA ASN A 19 7.61 12.65 -11.77
C ASN A 19 7.17 14.07 -12.13
N GLU A 20 5.91 14.41 -11.90
CA GLU A 20 5.38 15.76 -12.10
C GLU A 20 6.13 16.78 -11.24
N ALA A 21 6.26 16.54 -9.92
CA ALA A 21 7.00 17.42 -9.04
C ALA A 21 8.49 17.50 -9.40
N LYS A 22 9.09 16.36 -9.77
CA LYS A 22 10.49 16.30 -10.21
C LYS A 22 10.73 17.13 -11.47
N ALA A 23 9.80 17.13 -12.42
CA ALA A 23 9.91 17.95 -13.63
C ALA A 23 9.89 19.46 -13.32
N LEU A 24 9.28 19.86 -12.21
CA LEU A 24 9.30 21.23 -11.68
C LEU A 24 10.54 21.53 -10.83
N GLY A 25 11.49 20.59 -10.71
CA GLY A 25 12.70 20.73 -9.92
C GLY A 25 12.50 20.49 -8.41
N VAL A 26 11.34 19.95 -8.00
CA VAL A 26 11.03 19.66 -6.59
C VAL A 26 11.17 18.16 -6.34
N ASN A 27 12.12 17.77 -5.49
CA ASN A 27 12.24 16.38 -5.04
C ASN A 27 11.30 16.14 -3.85
N THR A 28 10.26 15.32 -4.06
CA THR A 28 9.25 15.02 -3.04
C THR A 28 9.51 13.69 -2.33
N VAL A 29 8.79 13.46 -1.23
CA VAL A 29 8.74 12.17 -0.55
C VAL A 29 7.37 11.55 -0.84
N PRO A 30 7.28 10.49 -1.67
CA PRO A 30 6.02 9.80 -1.91
C PRO A 30 5.47 9.20 -0.62
N VAL A 31 4.18 9.39 -0.38
CA VAL A 31 3.47 8.86 0.80
C VAL A 31 2.52 7.76 0.34
N LEU A 32 2.61 6.60 0.98
CA LEU A 32 1.71 5.47 0.78
C LEU A 32 1.09 5.07 2.11
N VAL A 33 -0.20 4.72 2.12
CA VAL A 33 -0.77 3.99 3.26
C VAL A 33 -0.06 2.64 3.34
N GLY A 34 0.49 2.32 4.51
CA GLY A 34 1.22 1.09 4.73
C GLY A 34 0.34 -0.16 4.53
N PRO A 35 0.91 -1.28 4.06
CA PRO A 35 0.14 -2.46 3.68
C PRO A 35 -0.60 -3.09 4.87
N VAL A 36 -0.07 -2.98 6.10
CA VAL A 36 -0.71 -3.56 7.29
C VAL A 36 -1.91 -2.71 7.70
N SER A 37 -1.73 -1.40 7.82
CA SER A 37 -2.82 -0.46 8.09
C SER A 37 -3.90 -0.53 7.01
N TYR A 38 -3.53 -0.66 5.74
CA TYR A 38 -4.49 -0.83 4.65
C TYR A 38 -5.40 -2.04 4.86
N LEU A 39 -4.84 -3.20 5.22
CA LEU A 39 -5.61 -4.41 5.51
C LEU A 39 -6.42 -4.29 6.80
N LEU A 40 -5.87 -3.71 7.86
CA LEU A 40 -6.57 -3.52 9.14
C LEU A 40 -7.71 -2.50 9.07
N LEU A 41 -7.63 -1.52 8.17
CA LEU A 41 -8.69 -0.54 7.90
C LEU A 41 -9.76 -1.06 6.93
N SER A 42 -9.48 -2.17 6.24
CA SER A 42 -10.41 -2.78 5.29
C SER A 42 -11.54 -3.56 5.97
N LYS A 43 -12.51 -4.04 5.18
CA LYS A 43 -13.62 -4.87 5.66
C LYS A 43 -13.77 -6.13 4.80
N PRO A 44 -14.14 -7.29 5.39
CA PRO A 44 -14.50 -8.47 4.61
C PRO A 44 -15.67 -8.18 3.66
N ALA A 45 -15.68 -8.83 2.49
CA ALA A 45 -16.82 -8.74 1.58
C ALA A 45 -18.05 -9.48 2.15
N LYS A 46 -19.24 -9.24 1.58
CA LYS A 46 -20.45 -9.97 1.96
C LYS A 46 -20.26 -11.47 1.67
N GLY A 47 -20.67 -12.33 2.61
CA GLY A 47 -20.58 -13.78 2.46
C GLY A 47 -19.24 -14.39 2.84
N VAL A 48 -18.26 -13.60 3.26
CA VAL A 48 -16.99 -14.09 3.81
C VAL A 48 -17.21 -14.59 5.24
N GLU A 49 -16.61 -15.73 5.57
CA GLU A 49 -16.69 -16.33 6.91
C GLU A 49 -16.10 -15.41 7.99
N LYS A 50 -16.66 -15.45 9.20
CA LYS A 50 -16.18 -14.62 10.33
C LYS A 50 -14.76 -14.98 10.80
N SER A 51 -14.31 -16.19 10.51
CA SER A 51 -12.95 -16.68 10.77
C SER A 51 -11.90 -16.04 9.86
N PHE A 52 -12.31 -15.38 8.78
CA PHE A 52 -11.40 -14.77 7.82
C PHE A 52 -10.67 -13.56 8.43
N SER A 53 -9.34 -13.63 8.44
CA SER A 53 -8.49 -12.51 8.79
C SER A 53 -8.06 -11.74 7.55
N LEU A 54 -8.29 -10.42 7.52
CA LEU A 54 -7.81 -9.55 6.45
C LEU A 54 -6.28 -9.54 6.33
N LEU A 55 -5.57 -9.72 7.45
CA LEU A 55 -4.11 -9.82 7.45
C LEU A 55 -3.60 -11.05 6.70
N SER A 56 -4.42 -12.09 6.51
CA SER A 56 -4.05 -13.24 5.67
C SER A 56 -3.80 -12.88 4.19
N LEU A 57 -4.23 -11.68 3.76
CA LEU A 57 -4.00 -11.18 2.40
C LEU A 57 -2.64 -10.48 2.24
N ILE A 58 -1.82 -10.38 3.28
CA ILE A 58 -0.54 -9.64 3.25
C ILE A 58 0.39 -10.14 2.14
N ASP A 59 0.52 -11.46 1.99
CA ASP A 59 1.39 -12.06 0.96
C ASP A 59 0.88 -11.79 -0.46
N LYS A 60 -0.40 -11.48 -0.63
CA LYS A 60 -0.99 -11.16 -1.93
C LYS A 60 -0.79 -9.70 -2.33
N ILE A 61 -0.74 -8.78 -1.37
CA ILE A 61 -0.61 -7.34 -1.65
C ILE A 61 0.85 -6.87 -1.65
N LEU A 62 1.74 -7.54 -0.90
CA LEU A 62 3.17 -7.19 -0.86
C LEU A 62 3.85 -7.14 -2.25
N PRO A 63 3.55 -8.05 -3.21
CA PRO A 63 4.10 -7.93 -4.57
C PRO A 63 3.78 -6.58 -5.23
N VAL A 64 2.55 -6.08 -5.10
CA VAL A 64 2.14 -4.79 -5.67
C VAL A 64 2.89 -3.63 -5.01
N TYR A 65 3.04 -3.66 -3.68
CA TYR A 65 3.84 -2.64 -2.98
C TYR A 65 5.31 -2.66 -3.41
N LYS A 66 5.89 -3.83 -3.67
CA LYS A 66 7.27 -3.97 -4.19
C LYS A 66 7.39 -3.36 -5.59
N GLU A 67 6.40 -3.58 -6.47
CA GLU A 67 6.36 -2.97 -7.81
C GLU A 67 6.34 -1.44 -7.72
N VAL A 68 5.45 -0.87 -6.90
CA VAL A 68 5.37 0.60 -6.68
C VAL A 68 6.69 1.16 -6.17
N VAL A 69 7.30 0.53 -5.15
CA VAL A 69 8.58 0.99 -4.59
C VAL A 69 9.71 0.90 -5.60
N ALA A 70 9.75 -0.17 -6.41
CA ALA A 70 10.74 -0.32 -7.46
C ALA A 70 10.63 0.79 -8.51
N GLU A 71 9.42 1.15 -8.92
CA GLU A 71 9.20 2.25 -9.86
C GLU A 71 9.52 3.62 -9.27
N LEU A 72 9.13 3.90 -8.03
CA LEU A 72 9.50 5.15 -7.35
C LEU A 72 11.02 5.30 -7.25
N LYS A 73 11.72 4.21 -6.90
CA LYS A 73 13.18 4.19 -6.88
C LYS A 73 13.78 4.44 -8.26
N ALA A 74 13.23 3.81 -9.31
CA ALA A 74 13.67 4.01 -10.69
C ALA A 74 13.41 5.45 -11.18
N ALA A 75 12.31 6.07 -10.74
CA ALA A 75 12.00 7.48 -10.99
C ALA A 75 12.97 8.43 -10.26
N GLY A 76 13.70 7.95 -9.25
CA GLY A 76 14.73 8.68 -8.53
C GLY A 76 14.36 9.08 -7.10
N ALA A 77 13.23 8.59 -6.57
CA ALA A 77 12.87 8.83 -5.18
C ALA A 77 13.91 8.18 -4.25
N THR A 78 14.48 8.99 -3.36
CA THR A 78 15.48 8.55 -2.37
C THR A 78 14.87 8.26 -0.99
N TRP A 79 13.67 8.79 -0.75
CA TRP A 79 12.89 8.61 0.46
C TRP A 79 11.47 8.19 0.09
N ILE A 80 10.85 7.42 0.96
CA ILE A 80 9.44 7.03 0.88
C ILE A 80 8.86 7.01 2.30
N GLN A 81 7.59 7.39 2.42
CA GLN A 81 6.86 7.34 3.68
C GLN A 81 5.76 6.29 3.59
N PHE A 82 5.74 5.41 4.59
CA PHE A 82 4.63 4.48 4.81
C PHE A 82 3.86 4.91 6.05
N ASP A 83 2.59 5.25 5.85
CA ASP A 83 1.70 5.60 6.94
C ASP A 83 1.13 4.32 7.55
N GLU A 84 1.58 3.99 8.76
CA GLU A 84 1.08 2.85 9.54
C GLU A 84 0.32 3.31 10.81
N PRO A 85 -0.77 4.10 10.70
CA PRO A 85 -1.46 4.66 11.85
C PRO A 85 -2.18 3.61 12.69
N THR A 86 -2.43 2.40 12.20
CA THR A 86 -3.06 1.36 13.03
C THR A 86 -2.14 0.84 14.13
N LEU A 87 -0.84 1.11 14.06
CA LEU A 87 0.13 0.75 15.11
C LEU A 87 -0.10 1.48 16.44
N VAL A 88 -0.85 2.60 16.43
CA VAL A 88 -1.20 3.33 17.67
C VAL A 88 -2.45 2.77 18.34
N LYS A 89 -3.12 1.78 17.74
CA LYS A 89 -4.28 1.11 18.33
C LYS A 89 -3.82 0.03 19.32
N ASP A 90 -4.73 -0.40 20.18
CA ASP A 90 -4.54 -1.62 20.94
C ASP A 90 -4.54 -2.81 19.96
N LEU A 91 -3.36 -3.37 19.71
CA LEU A 91 -3.15 -4.53 18.85
C LEU A 91 -2.82 -5.75 19.71
N ASP A 92 -3.37 -6.90 19.32
CA ASP A 92 -2.99 -8.18 19.93
C ASP A 92 -1.52 -8.51 19.60
N ALA A 93 -0.82 -9.12 20.56
CA ALA A 93 0.61 -9.48 20.45
C ALA A 93 0.87 -10.74 19.64
#